data_AF-A0A557XYQ9-F1
#
_entry.id   AF-A0A557XYQ9-F1
#
_cell.length_a   1.000
_cell.length_b   1.000
_cell.length_c   1.000
_cell.angle_alpha   90.00
_cell.angle_beta   90.00
_cell.angle_gamma   90.00
#
_symmetry.space_group_name_H-M   'P 1'
#
loop_
_entity.id
_entity.type
_entity.pdbx_description
1 polymer ?
#
loop_
_entity_poly.entity_id
_entity_poly.type
_entity_poly.pdbx_seq_one_letter_code
_entity_poly.pdbx_strand_id
1 'polypeptide(L)'
;MSRIDDLLADEGARAEAYSGGPAPEHVTTSRPNLGRQTVVSVRLAADEHDRLSQAARKAGMSLSTLIRVWAVDRLHAEDHGESGTVTERLARLEREVFRRPA
;
A
#
# COMPACT_ATOMS: atom_id res chain seq x y z
N MET A 1 -1.44 -37.55 17.80
CA MET A 1 -1.34 -36.12 17.48
C MET A 1 -1.15 -35.39 18.78
N SER A 2 -0.25 -34.41 18.84
CA SER A 2 0.07 -33.71 20.07
C SER A 2 -1.06 -32.73 20.42
N ARG A 3 -1.31 -32.53 21.71
CA ARG A 3 -2.28 -31.54 22.23
C ARG A 3 -2.03 -30.12 21.68
N ILE A 4 -0.81 -29.84 21.24
CA ILE A 4 -0.40 -28.58 20.63
C ILE A 4 -0.91 -28.48 19.18
N ASP A 5 -0.89 -29.57 18.42
CA ASP A 5 -1.35 -29.60 17.03
C ASP A 5 -2.85 -29.30 16.97
N ASP A 6 -3.62 -29.87 17.90
CA ASP A 6 -5.06 -29.66 18.00
C ASP A 6 -5.41 -28.20 18.35
N LEU A 7 -4.63 -27.58 19.25
CA LEU A 7 -4.80 -26.16 19.62
C LEU A 7 -4.47 -25.21 18.46
N LEU A 8 -3.42 -25.53 17.68
CA LEU A 8 -3.05 -24.73 16.52
C LEU A 8 -4.08 -24.84 15.40
N ALA A 9 -4.66 -26.02 15.19
CA ALA A 9 -5.72 -26.24 14.22
C ALA A 9 -7.00 -25.49 14.59
N ASP A 10 -7.40 -25.53 15.86
CA ASP A 10 -8.58 -24.81 16.36
C ASP A 10 -8.41 -23.29 16.26
N GLU A 11 -7.24 -22.75 16.65
CA GLU A 11 -6.96 -21.32 16.51
C GLU A 11 -6.89 -20.89 15.04
N GLY A 12 -6.31 -21.73 14.16
CA GLY A 12 -6.28 -21.48 12.72
C GLY A 12 -7.69 -21.38 12.12
N ALA A 13 -8.58 -22.32 12.47
CA ALA A 13 -9.97 -22.29 12.03
C ALA A 13 -10.72 -21.04 12.55
N ARG A 14 -10.47 -20.63 13.80
CA ARG A 14 -11.04 -19.41 14.39
C ARG A 14 -10.54 -18.14 13.71
N ALA A 15 -9.25 -18.08 13.36
CA ALA A 15 -8.66 -16.95 12.68
C ALA A 15 -9.21 -16.76 11.26
N GLU A 16 -9.38 -17.86 10.50
CA GLU A 16 -9.98 -17.79 9.16
C GLU A 16 -11.47 -17.42 9.20
N ALA A 17 -12.21 -17.83 10.24
CA ALA A 17 -13.61 -17.47 10.42
C ALA A 17 -13.82 -16.02 10.91
N TYR A 18 -12.76 -15.31 11.30
CA TYR A 18 -12.87 -13.95 11.83
C TYR A 18 -13.13 -12.93 10.71
N SER A 19 -14.35 -12.41 10.65
CA SER A 19 -14.80 -11.45 9.62
C SER A 19 -14.42 -9.98 9.88
N GLY A 20 -13.57 -9.72 10.87
CA GLY A 20 -13.13 -8.36 11.20
C GLY A 20 -14.17 -7.58 12.02
N GLY A 21 -14.36 -7.98 13.29
CA GLY A 21 -15.15 -7.23 14.26
C GLY A 21 -14.63 -5.80 14.49
N PRO A 22 -15.42 -4.95 15.18
CA PRO A 22 -15.01 -3.58 15.46
C PRO A 22 -13.68 -3.55 16.18
N ALA A 23 -12.80 -2.64 15.77
CA ALA A 23 -11.53 -2.43 16.46
C ALA A 23 -11.81 -2.07 17.93
N PRO A 24 -11.02 -2.60 18.90
CA PRO A 24 -11.16 -2.21 20.30
C PRO A 24 -11.08 -0.69 20.46
N GLU A 25 -11.82 -0.12 21.42
CA GLU A 25 -11.97 1.34 21.56
C GLU A 25 -10.64 2.10 21.72
N HIS A 26 -9.60 1.45 22.23
CA HIS A 26 -8.27 2.01 22.41
C HIS A 26 -7.36 1.89 21.16
N VAL A 27 -7.83 1.25 20.08
CA VAL A 27 -7.07 1.03 18.85
C VAL A 27 -7.53 2.01 17.78
N THR A 28 -6.67 2.98 17.46
CA THR A 28 -6.88 3.83 16.28
C THR A 28 -6.57 3.03 15.02
N THR A 29 -7.59 2.60 14.30
CA THR A 29 -7.42 2.01 12.97
C THR A 29 -7.35 3.11 11.92
N SER A 30 -6.21 3.24 11.26
CA SER A 30 -6.08 4.05 10.05
C SER A 30 -5.98 3.11 8.86
N ARG A 31 -6.85 3.31 7.88
CA ARG A 31 -6.61 2.79 6.53
C ARG A 31 -5.96 3.91 5.74
N PRO A 32 -4.65 3.85 5.46
CA PRO A 32 -4.01 4.81 4.60
C PRO A 32 -4.80 4.88 3.30
N ASN A 33 -5.17 6.08 2.87
CA ASN A 33 -5.95 6.35 1.66
C ASN A 33 -7.49 6.15 1.76
N LEU A 34 -8.09 6.06 2.95
CA LEU A 34 -9.56 6.04 3.10
C LEU A 34 -10.22 7.45 3.12
N GLY A 35 -9.43 8.52 3.10
CA GLY A 35 -9.93 9.91 3.06
C GLY A 35 -10.44 10.35 1.67
N ARG A 36 -10.94 11.59 1.55
CA ARG A 36 -11.39 12.19 0.28
C ARG A 36 -10.24 12.30 -0.73
N GLN A 37 -10.08 11.30 -1.57
CA GLN A 37 -9.18 11.36 -2.72
C GLN A 37 -9.85 12.13 -3.86
N THR A 38 -9.07 12.96 -4.57
CA THR A 38 -9.51 13.56 -5.82
C THR A 38 -9.20 12.61 -6.96
N VAL A 39 -10.23 12.24 -7.74
CA VAL A 39 -10.06 11.41 -8.94
C VAL A 39 -9.52 12.27 -10.07
N VAL A 40 -8.42 11.82 -10.70
CA VAL A 40 -7.84 12.43 -11.89
C VAL A 40 -8.01 11.45 -13.06
N SER A 41 -8.74 11.86 -14.10
CA SER A 41 -8.97 11.05 -15.30
C SER A 41 -8.03 11.48 -16.43
N VAL A 42 -7.25 10.53 -16.96
CA VAL A 42 -6.31 10.76 -18.06
C VAL A 42 -6.66 9.83 -19.21
N ARG A 43 -6.57 10.33 -20.45
CA ARG A 43 -6.74 9.51 -21.65
C ARG A 43 -5.38 8.93 -22.04
N LEU A 44 -5.33 7.62 -22.20
CA LEU A 44 -4.16 6.89 -22.67
C LEU A 44 -4.47 6.33 -24.05
N ALA A 45 -3.48 6.38 -24.95
CA ALA A 45 -3.50 5.54 -26.14
C ALA A 45 -3.44 4.06 -25.74
N ALA A 46 -3.88 3.18 -26.65
CA ALA A 46 -3.95 1.75 -26.37
C ALA A 46 -2.58 1.15 -26.02
N ASP A 47 -1.53 1.56 -26.75
CA ASP A 47 -0.16 1.10 -26.54
C ASP A 47 0.43 1.61 -25.21
N GLU A 48 0.11 2.85 -24.82
CA GLU A 48 0.50 3.40 -23.51
C GLU A 48 -0.14 2.61 -22.36
N HIS A 49 -1.45 2.35 -22.47
CA HIS A 49 -2.17 1.56 -21.48
C HIS A 49 -1.60 0.14 -21.36
N ASP A 50 -1.27 -0.51 -22.48
CA ASP A 50 -0.72 -1.86 -22.48
C ASP A 50 0.66 -1.92 -21.83
N ARG A 51 1.54 -0.95 -22.13
CA ARG A 51 2.87 -0.84 -21.51
C ARG A 51 2.77 -0.67 -19.99
N LEU A 52 1.90 0.24 -19.54
CA LEU A 52 1.70 0.46 -18.10
C LEU A 52 1.06 -0.76 -17.42
N SER A 53 0.11 -1.41 -18.07
CA SER A 53 -0.52 -2.64 -17.58
C SER A 53 0.48 -3.78 -17.42
N GLN A 54 1.39 -3.94 -18.37
CA GLN A 54 2.44 -4.94 -18.30
C GLN A 54 3.44 -4.64 -17.18
N ALA A 55 3.84 -3.38 -17.02
CA ALA A 55 4.69 -2.95 -15.92
C ALA A 55 4.03 -3.21 -14.56
N ALA A 56 2.73 -2.92 -14.42
CA ALA A 56 1.98 -3.13 -13.18
C ALA A 56 1.92 -4.63 -12.81
N ARG A 57 1.64 -5.49 -13.80
CA ARG A 57 1.70 -6.95 -13.63
C ARG A 57 3.07 -7.44 -13.18
N LYS A 58 4.14 -6.96 -13.83
CA LYS A 58 5.53 -7.32 -13.46
C LYS A 58 5.87 -6.89 -12.03
N ALA A 59 5.35 -5.75 -11.60
CA ALA A 59 5.54 -5.22 -10.25
C ALA A 59 4.57 -5.82 -9.20
N GLY A 60 3.65 -6.70 -9.59
CA GLY A 60 2.68 -7.33 -8.68
C GLY A 60 1.66 -6.36 -8.07
N MET A 61 1.36 -5.25 -8.76
CA MET A 61 0.48 -4.19 -8.26
C MET A 61 -0.61 -3.81 -9.26
N SER A 62 -1.68 -3.17 -8.77
CA SER A 62 -2.72 -2.64 -9.66
C SER A 62 -2.18 -1.47 -10.50
N LEU A 63 -2.75 -1.27 -11.70
CA LEU A 63 -2.35 -0.19 -12.61
C LEU A 63 -2.44 1.19 -11.95
N SER A 64 -3.51 1.46 -11.20
CA SER A 64 -3.70 2.73 -10.48
C SER A 64 -2.65 2.94 -9.38
N THR A 65 -2.24 1.85 -8.70
CA THR A 65 -1.17 1.92 -7.70
C THR A 65 0.17 2.22 -8.33
N LEU A 66 0.51 1.54 -9.44
CA LEU A 66 1.74 1.81 -10.18
C LEU A 66 1.81 3.26 -10.64
N ILE A 67 0.76 3.76 -11.31
CA ILE A 67 0.70 5.14 -11.82
C ILE A 67 0.89 6.13 -10.67
N ARG A 68 0.22 5.91 -9.54
CA ARG A 68 0.36 6.78 -8.37
C ARG A 68 1.80 6.82 -7.85
N VAL A 69 2.43 5.64 -7.68
CA VAL A 69 3.80 5.55 -7.17
C VAL A 69 4.76 6.28 -8.10
N TRP A 70 4.67 6.03 -9.41
CA TRP A 70 5.56 6.65 -10.39
C TRP A 70 5.37 8.18 -10.48
N ALA A 71 4.13 8.65 -10.44
CA ALA A 71 3.85 10.09 -10.46
C ALA A 71 4.44 10.81 -9.24
N VAL A 72 4.24 10.24 -8.04
CA VAL A 72 4.77 10.81 -6.79
C VAL A 72 6.30 10.73 -6.75
N ASP A 73 6.89 9.61 -7.15
CA ASP A 73 8.34 9.43 -7.18
C ASP A 73 9.00 10.41 -8.17
N ARG A 74 8.39 10.63 -9.34
CA ARG A 74 8.88 11.61 -10.33
C ARG A 74 8.87 13.03 -9.77
N LEU A 75 7.79 13.45 -9.12
CA LEU A 75 7.71 14.77 -8.46
C LEU A 75 8.81 14.92 -7.40
N HIS A 76 9.04 13.89 -6.59
CA HIS A 76 10.11 13.91 -5.60
C HIS A 76 11.49 14.04 -6.21
N ALA A 77 11.75 13.35 -7.33
CA ALA A 77 13.02 13.46 -8.03
C ALA A 77 13.25 14.86 -8.63
N GLU A 78 12.20 15.57 -9.03
CA GLU A 78 12.27 16.97 -9.49
C GLU A 78 12.58 17.93 -8.34
N ASP A 79 11.87 17.77 -7.22
CA ASP A 79 11.99 18.66 -6.07
C ASP A 79 13.36 18.56 -5.37
N HIS A 80 13.98 17.36 -5.37
CA HIS A 80 15.19 17.07 -4.59
C HIS A 80 16.44 16.90 -5.44
N GLY A 81 16.34 17.02 -6.77
CA GLY A 81 17.38 16.61 -7.69
C GLY A 81 17.56 15.08 -7.71
N GLU A 82 18.16 14.57 -8.78
CA GLU A 82 18.15 13.16 -9.20
C GLU A 82 18.79 12.14 -8.24
N SER A 83 19.15 12.50 -7.01
CA SER A 83 19.79 11.59 -6.04
C SER A 83 19.54 12.01 -4.60
N GLY A 84 18.29 11.92 -4.15
CA GLY A 84 18.05 11.77 -2.73
C GLY A 84 18.63 10.44 -2.24
N THR A 85 19.47 10.48 -1.19
CA THR A 85 20.18 9.30 -0.66
C THR A 85 19.21 8.20 -0.21
N VAL A 86 19.66 6.94 -0.11
CA VAL A 86 18.83 5.83 0.40
C VAL A 86 18.22 6.18 1.78
N THR A 87 18.97 6.90 2.60
CA THR A 87 18.54 7.40 3.91
C THR A 87 17.36 8.37 3.80
N GLU A 88 17.38 9.29 2.83
CA GLU A 88 16.28 10.22 2.59
C GLU A 88 15.03 9.51 2.06
N ARG A 89 15.21 8.46 1.24
CA ARG A 89 14.11 7.62 0.76
C ARG A 89 13.49 6.82 1.89
N LEU A 90 14.30 6.24 2.80
CA LEU A 90 13.83 5.49 3.96
C LEU A 90 13.12 6.40 4.96
N ALA A 91 13.70 7.55 5.31
CA ALA A 91 13.09 8.53 6.20
C ALA A 91 11.79 9.13 5.65
N ARG A 92 11.63 9.16 4.32
CA ARG A 92 10.35 9.53 3.68
C ARG A 92 9.33 8.41 3.79
N LEU A 93 9.70 7.16 3.47
CA LEU A 93 8.80 6.02 3.62
C LEU A 93 8.31 5.89 5.06
N GLU A 94 9.18 6.06 6.04
CA GLU A 94 8.81 6.07 7.45
C GLU A 94 7.81 7.18 7.78
N ARG A 95 8.01 8.40 7.28
CA ARG A 95 7.06 9.51 7.49
C ARG A 95 5.70 9.27 6.84
N GLU A 96 5.66 8.69 5.65
CA GLU A 96 4.42 8.46 4.91
C GLU A 96 3.63 7.26 5.45
N VAL A 97 4.33 6.18 5.85
CA VAL A 97 3.72 4.97 6.40
C VAL A 97 3.34 5.14 7.87
N PHE A 98 4.19 5.79 8.67
CA PHE A 98 4.00 5.95 10.11
C PHE A 98 3.46 7.31 10.51
N ARG A 99 2.84 8.06 9.59
CA ARG A 99 2.18 9.32 9.93
C ARG A 99 1.07 9.06 10.95
N ARG A 100 1.35 9.26 12.24
CA ARG A 100 0.33 9.31 13.29
C ARG A 100 -0.49 10.59 13.06
N PRO A 101 -1.82 10.51 13.00
CA PRO A 101 -2.63 11.72 13.11
C PRO A 101 -2.37 12.33 14.49
N ALA A 102 -2.18 13.65 14.52
CA ALA A 102 -2.16 14.45 15.74
C ALA A 102 -3.58 14.59 16.30
#